data_AF-A0A1Q9NWI1-F1
#
_entry.id   AF-A0A1Q9NWI1-F1
#
_cell.length_a   1.000
_cell.length_b   1.000
_cell.length_c   1.000
_cell.angle_alpha   90.00
_cell.angle_beta   90.00
_cell.angle_gamma   90.00
#
_symmetry.space_group_name_H-M   'P 1'
#
loop_
_entity.id
_entity.type
_entity.pdbx_description
1 polymer ?
#
loop_
_entity_poly.entity_id
_entity_poly.type
_entity_poly.pdbx_seq_one_letter_code
_entity_poly.pdbx_strand_id
1 'polypeptide(L)'
;MTEITNSFQKKFFLYLEKSSCLTKRDHEALWEIISALIGSSSFSLSSLSTRLGRRIGRNYLARLLKKYSFIQRKVMKALLKDVLTSIGNHKKLYLIIDDTLVEKSGQKIFASLRWYNHSS
;
A
#
# COMPACT_ATOMS: atom_id res chain seq x y z
N MET A 1 -19.46 -2.00 -8.95
CA MET A 1 -18.34 -2.10 -7.98
C MET A 1 -17.14 -2.85 -8.54
N THR A 2 -17.32 -4.05 -9.10
CA THR A 2 -16.26 -4.88 -9.70
C THR A 2 -15.42 -4.16 -10.76
N GLU A 3 -16.02 -3.34 -11.62
CA GLU A 3 -15.29 -2.58 -12.65
C GLU A 3 -14.36 -1.50 -12.07
N ILE A 4 -14.80 -0.81 -11.02
CA ILE A 4 -14.01 0.20 -10.30
C ILE A 4 -12.82 -0.50 -9.63
N THR A 5 -13.06 -1.64 -8.98
CA THR A 5 -12.02 -2.47 -8.36
C THR A 5 -10.99 -2.94 -9.38
N ASN A 6 -11.43 -3.42 -10.56
CA ASN A 6 -10.54 -3.87 -11.63
C ASN A 6 -9.72 -2.72 -12.24
N SER A 7 -10.32 -1.55 -12.43
CA SER A 7 -9.63 -0.35 -12.92
C SER A 7 -8.58 0.13 -11.92
N PHE A 8 -8.92 0.13 -10.63
CA PHE A 8 -8.00 0.49 -9.55
C PHE A 8 -6.83 -0.50 -9.44
N GLN A 9 -7.11 -1.81 -9.52
CA GLN A 9 -6.09 -2.86 -9.52
C GLN A 9 -5.09 -2.70 -10.67
N LYS A 10 -5.58 -2.47 -11.89
CA LYS A 10 -4.73 -2.25 -13.07
C LYS A 10 -3.81 -1.04 -12.89
N LYS A 11 -4.35 0.08 -12.41
CA LYS A 11 -3.55 1.28 -12.12
C LYS A 11 -2.51 1.00 -11.03
N PHE A 12 -2.88 0.30 -9.97
CA PHE A 12 -1.97 -0.06 -8.90
C PHE A 12 -0.78 -0.89 -9.42
N PHE A 13 -1.04 -1.93 -10.22
CA PHE A 13 0.01 -2.75 -10.83
C PHE A 13 0.92 -1.95 -11.75
N LEU A 14 0.35 -1.08 -12.59
CA LEU A 14 1.12 -0.19 -13.46
C LEU A 14 2.13 0.66 -12.66
N TYR A 15 1.74 1.20 -11.52
CA TYR A 15 2.64 2.01 -10.69
C TYR A 15 3.71 1.19 -9.99
N LEU A 16 3.40 -0.05 -9.58
CA LEU A 16 4.40 -0.96 -9.00
C LEU A 16 5.46 -1.37 -10.04
N GLU A 17 5.02 -1.70 -11.26
CA GLU A 17 5.90 -2.05 -12.39
C GLU A 17 6.84 -0.90 -12.76
N LYS A 18 6.33 0.34 -12.81
CA LYS A 18 7.15 1.53 -13.08
C LYS A 18 8.18 1.84 -11.98
N SER A 19 7.90 1.45 -10.73
CA SER A 19 8.64 1.94 -9.57
C SER A 19 9.64 0.93 -9.01
N SER A 20 9.61 -0.33 -9.45
CA SER A 20 10.38 -1.40 -8.80
C SER A 20 10.51 -2.68 -9.63
N CYS A 21 11.47 -3.54 -9.24
CA CYS A 21 11.63 -4.90 -9.75
C CYS A 21 10.83 -5.93 -8.92
N LEU A 22 9.62 -5.58 -8.48
CA LEU A 22 8.76 -6.53 -7.78
C LEU A 22 8.25 -7.60 -8.75
N THR A 23 8.13 -8.83 -8.26
CA THR A 23 7.62 -9.93 -9.08
C THR A 23 6.10 -9.83 -9.26
N LYS A 24 5.54 -10.51 -10.27
CA LYS A 24 4.07 -10.58 -10.44
C LYS A 24 3.37 -11.07 -9.16
N ARG A 25 3.97 -12.06 -8.49
CA ARG A 25 3.48 -12.59 -7.20
C ARG A 25 3.52 -11.53 -6.09
N ASP A 26 4.53 -10.66 -6.08
CA ASP A 26 4.59 -9.55 -5.13
C ASP A 26 3.48 -8.52 -5.39
N HIS A 27 3.15 -8.24 -6.66
CA HIS A 27 2.04 -7.35 -7.01
C HIS A 27 0.71 -7.91 -6.53
N GLU A 28 0.42 -9.17 -6.84
CA GLU A 28 -0.80 -9.86 -6.40
C GLU A 28 -0.92 -9.87 -4.87
N ALA A 29 0.15 -10.21 -4.17
CA ALA A 29 0.16 -10.23 -2.71
C ALA A 29 -0.02 -8.83 -2.09
N LEU A 30 0.56 -7.78 -2.69
CA LEU A 30 0.32 -6.41 -2.24
C LEU A 30 -1.12 -5.97 -2.49
N TRP A 31 -1.71 -6.39 -3.61
CA TRP A 31 -3.11 -6.12 -3.89
C TRP A 31 -4.05 -6.79 -2.89
N GLU A 32 -3.78 -8.04 -2.51
CA GLU A 32 -4.53 -8.74 -1.47
C GLU A 32 -4.44 -8.02 -0.12
N ILE A 33 -3.26 -7.51 0.24
CA ILE A 33 -3.07 -6.70 1.45
C ILE A 33 -3.93 -5.43 1.39
N ILE A 34 -3.83 -4.66 0.30
CA ILE A 34 -4.58 -3.40 0.16
C ILE A 34 -6.09 -3.66 0.13
N SER A 35 -6.53 -4.67 -0.60
CA SER A 35 -7.95 -5.04 -0.68
C SER A 35 -8.50 -5.47 0.67
N ALA A 36 -7.68 -6.11 1.52
CA ALA A 36 -8.06 -6.45 2.89
C ALA A 36 -8.03 -5.24 3.84
N LEU A 37 -7.28 -4.19 3.51
CA LEU A 37 -7.20 -2.96 4.31
C LEU A 37 -8.36 -2.00 4.00
N ILE A 38 -8.81 -1.93 2.74
CA ILE A 38 -9.88 -1.02 2.34
C ILE A 38 -11.18 -1.38 3.08
N GLY A 39 -11.63 -0.47 3.95
CA GLY A 39 -12.87 -0.64 4.71
C GLY A 39 -12.76 -1.56 5.94
N SER A 40 -11.56 -2.04 6.29
CA SER A 40 -11.36 -2.86 7.50
C SER A 40 -10.98 -2.00 8.70
N SER A 41 -11.62 -2.26 9.85
CA SER A 41 -11.29 -1.64 11.14
C SER A 41 -10.03 -2.22 11.78
N SER A 42 -9.63 -3.44 11.38
CA SER A 42 -8.43 -4.12 11.88
C SER A 42 -7.72 -4.92 10.79
N PHE A 43 -6.42 -5.13 10.92
CA PHE A 43 -5.64 -5.87 9.94
C PHE A 43 -4.64 -6.82 10.61
N SER A 44 -4.61 -8.07 10.12
CA SER A 44 -3.68 -9.10 10.58
C SER A 44 -3.10 -9.86 9.41
N LEU A 45 -1.77 -9.88 9.33
CA LEU A 45 -1.04 -10.70 8.35
C LEU A 45 -1.27 -12.19 8.54
N SER A 46 -1.52 -12.65 9.78
CA SER A 46 -1.89 -14.03 10.04
C SER A 46 -3.23 -14.36 9.41
N SER A 47 -4.25 -13.54 9.67
CA SER A 47 -5.61 -13.76 9.16
C SER A 47 -5.64 -13.72 7.63
N LEU A 48 -4.92 -12.77 7.03
CA LEU A 48 -4.77 -12.69 5.58
C LEU A 48 -4.06 -13.92 5.01
N SER A 49 -2.97 -14.37 5.65
CA SER A 49 -2.25 -15.58 5.21
C SER A 49 -3.14 -16.83 5.28
N THR A 50 -3.97 -16.96 6.32
CA THR A 50 -4.94 -18.05 6.42
C THR A 50 -5.96 -18.00 5.28
N ARG A 51 -6.48 -16.81 4.94
CA ARG A 51 -7.41 -16.60 3.83
C ARG A 51 -6.81 -16.97 2.46
N LEU A 52 -5.53 -16.67 2.26
CA LEU A 52 -4.78 -16.97 1.03
C LEU A 52 -4.28 -18.43 0.97
N GLY A 53 -4.41 -19.17 2.07
CA GLY A 53 -3.95 -20.55 2.21
C GLY A 53 -2.43 -20.71 2.11
N ARG A 54 -1.98 -21.96 1.91
CA ARG A 54 -0.54 -22.33 1.83
C ARG A 54 0.23 -21.62 0.69
N ARG A 55 -0.45 -20.91 -0.21
CA ARG A 55 0.18 -20.20 -1.33
C ARG A 55 0.96 -18.97 -0.88
N ILE A 56 0.51 -18.23 0.13
CA ILE A 56 1.19 -17.00 0.60
C ILE A 56 1.21 -16.97 2.12
N GLY A 57 2.37 -17.32 2.69
CA GLY A 57 2.59 -17.36 4.14
C GLY A 57 2.77 -15.97 4.77
N ARG A 58 2.45 -15.85 6.06
CA ARG A 58 2.68 -14.63 6.88
C ARG A 58 4.09 -14.06 6.71
N ASN A 59 5.12 -14.91 6.77
CA ASN A 59 6.51 -14.49 6.64
C ASN A 59 6.82 -13.87 5.27
N TYR A 60 6.18 -14.39 4.21
CA TYR A 60 6.29 -13.82 2.88
C TYR A 60 5.67 -12.43 2.84
N LEU A 61 4.44 -12.27 3.35
CA LEU A 61 3.74 -10.99 3.40
C LEU A 61 4.51 -9.93 4.20
N ALA A 62 5.07 -10.31 5.36
CA ALA A 62 5.88 -9.41 6.17
C ALA A 62 7.14 -8.92 5.43
N ARG A 63 7.85 -9.85 4.75
CA ARG A 63 9.03 -9.52 3.94
C ARG A 63 8.65 -8.63 2.76
N LEU A 64 7.51 -8.88 2.13
CA LEU A 64 6.99 -8.08 1.02
C LEU A 64 6.66 -6.65 1.47
N LEU A 65 6.00 -6.47 2.61
CA LEU A 65 5.75 -5.13 3.16
C LEU A 65 7.05 -4.37 3.43
N LYS A 66 8.08 -5.05 3.95
CA LYS A 66 9.41 -4.46 4.13
C LYS A 66 10.04 -4.06 2.79
N LYS A 67 9.89 -4.86 1.73
CA LYS A 67 10.34 -4.46 0.38
C LYS A 67 9.55 -3.24 -0.11
N TYR A 68 8.23 -3.26 0.06
CA TYR A 68 7.35 -2.19 -0.35
C TYR A 68 7.69 -0.86 0.35
N SER A 69 8.04 -0.86 1.64
CA SER A 69 8.40 0.37 2.35
C SER A 69 9.59 1.10 1.73
N PHE A 70 10.55 0.38 1.10
CA PHE A 70 11.68 1.01 0.41
C PHE A 70 11.27 1.68 -0.92
N ILE A 71 10.23 1.19 -1.58
CA ILE A 71 9.78 1.71 -2.88
C ILE A 71 8.53 2.60 -2.77
N GLN A 72 7.86 2.63 -1.61
CA GLN A 72 6.61 3.36 -1.39
C GLN A 72 6.73 4.83 -1.78
N ARG A 73 7.85 5.48 -1.44
CA ARG A 73 8.12 6.87 -1.82
C ARG A 73 8.22 7.06 -3.33
N LYS A 74 8.78 6.10 -4.06
CA LYS A 74 8.87 6.15 -5.54
C LYS A 74 7.49 5.97 -6.17
N VAL A 75 6.72 4.99 -5.69
CA VAL A 75 5.35 4.73 -6.12
C VAL A 75 4.47 5.98 -5.90
N MET A 76 4.53 6.56 -4.71
CA MET A 76 3.80 7.79 -4.37
C MET A 76 4.18 8.96 -5.28
N LYS A 77 5.48 9.17 -5.53
CA LYS A 77 5.94 10.23 -6.44
C LYS A 77 5.43 10.05 -7.87
N ALA A 78 5.45 8.82 -8.39
CA ALA A 78 4.93 8.52 -9.73
C ALA A 78 3.44 8.83 -9.83
N LEU A 79 2.66 8.40 -8.82
CA LEU A 79 1.22 8.66 -8.77
C LEU A 79 0.92 10.16 -8.64
N LEU A 80 1.60 10.87 -7.74
CA LEU A 80 1.44 12.31 -7.59
C LEU A 80 1.80 13.06 -8.88
N LYS A 81 2.88 12.67 -9.57
CA LYS A 81 3.26 13.29 -10.84
C LYS A 81 2.15 13.18 -11.89
N ASP A 82 1.54 12.01 -12.03
CA ASP A 82 0.46 11.79 -12.99
C ASP A 82 -0.80 12.60 -12.61
N VAL A 83 -1.14 12.65 -11.32
CA VAL A 83 -2.27 13.47 -10.81
C VAL A 83 -2.02 14.97 -11.06
N LEU A 84 -0.82 15.46 -10.78
CA LEU A 84 -0.47 16.85 -11.02
C LEU A 84 -0.51 17.20 -12.51
N THR A 85 -0.05 16.27 -13.37
CA THR A 85 -0.07 16.46 -14.82
C THR A 85 -1.51 16.52 -15.36
N SER A 86 -2.44 15.73 -14.82
CA SER A 86 -3.83 15.73 -15.28
C SER A 86 -4.64 16.97 -14.87
N ILE A 87 -4.29 17.61 -13.75
CA ILE A 87 -4.99 18.80 -13.25
C ILE A 87 -4.64 20.06 -14.07
N GLY A 88 -3.45 20.09 -14.68
CA GLY A 88 -2.93 21.20 -15.49
C GLY A 88 -2.17 22.25 -14.68
N ASN A 89 -1.44 23.13 -15.38
CA ASN A 89 -0.70 24.23 -14.77
C ASN A 89 -1.65 25.35 -14.32
N HIS A 90 -1.23 26.19 -13.36
CA HIS A 90 -1.95 27.38 -12.85
C HIS A 90 -3.11 27.15 -11.86
N LYS A 91 -3.16 26.00 -11.18
CA LYS A 91 -4.07 25.77 -10.05
C LYS A 91 -3.27 25.65 -8.74
N LYS A 92 -3.72 26.34 -7.69
CA LYS A 92 -3.18 26.12 -6.32
C LYS A 92 -3.70 24.78 -5.83
N LEU A 93 -2.79 23.90 -5.44
CA LEU A 93 -3.12 22.56 -4.95
C LEU A 93 -2.69 22.42 -3.50
N TYR A 94 -3.60 21.88 -2.70
CA TYR A 94 -3.36 21.57 -1.29
C TYR A 94 -3.38 20.04 -1.16
N LEU A 95 -2.24 19.46 -0.81
CA LEU A 95 -2.16 18.05 -0.43
C LEU A 95 -2.32 17.96 1.09
N ILE A 96 -3.49 17.52 1.52
CA ILE A 96 -3.75 17.25 2.95
C ILE A 96 -3.47 15.77 3.18
N ILE A 97 -2.36 15.48 3.86
CA ILE A 97 -2.04 14.12 4.34
C ILE A 97 -2.45 14.10 5.80
N ASP A 98 -3.59 13.48 6.07
CA ASP A 98 -4.10 13.34 7.42
C ASP A 98 -3.65 12.00 8.04
N ASP A 99 -2.59 12.05 8.85
CA ASP A 99 -2.11 10.93 9.66
C ASP A 99 -2.80 10.86 11.04
N THR A 100 -3.83 11.67 11.32
CA THR A 100 -4.37 11.87 12.67
C THR A 100 -5.26 10.73 13.19
N LEU A 101 -5.60 9.75 12.36
CA LEU A 101 -6.44 8.62 12.76
C LEU A 101 -5.69 7.42 13.37
N VAL A 102 -4.40 7.56 13.68
CA VAL A 102 -3.63 6.48 14.32
C VAL A 102 -2.87 7.00 15.53
N GLU A 103 -3.27 6.54 16.71
CA GLU A 103 -2.52 6.76 17.96
C GLU A 103 -1.11 6.16 17.81
N LYS A 104 -0.09 7.02 17.80
CA LYS A 104 1.28 6.63 17.45
C LYS A 104 2.01 6.04 18.66
N SER A 105 1.76 4.78 19.03
CA SER A 105 2.56 4.03 20.01
C SER A 105 3.47 2.98 19.31
N GLY A 106 4.78 2.98 19.60
CA GLY A 106 5.76 2.01 19.06
C GLY A 106 7.17 2.56 18.74
N GLN A 107 8.18 1.68 18.67
CA GLN A 107 9.56 2.04 18.31
C GLN A 107 9.70 2.43 16.83
N LYS A 108 10.46 3.51 16.55
CA LYS A 108 10.84 3.88 15.18
C LYS A 108 11.79 2.82 14.61
N ILE A 109 11.38 2.14 13.54
CA ILE A 109 12.29 1.36 12.71
C ILE A 109 12.70 2.23 11.52
N PHE A 110 14.00 2.36 11.29
CA PHE A 110 14.59 3.28 10.32
C PHE A 110 14.06 3.04 8.90
N ALA A 111 13.78 4.14 8.18
CA ALA A 111 13.31 4.19 6.79
C ALA A 111 11.94 3.55 6.44
N SER A 112 11.22 2.94 7.38
CA SER A 112 9.80 2.57 7.22
C SER A 112 8.91 3.47 8.09
N LEU A 113 7.71 3.76 7.60
CA LEU A 113 6.62 4.26 8.45
C LEU A 113 6.48 3.30 9.65
N ARG A 114 6.29 3.86 10.84
CA ARG A 114 6.26 3.13 12.12
C ARG A 114 5.27 1.97 12.06
N TRP A 115 5.60 0.85 12.69
CA TRP A 115 4.61 -0.22 12.89
C TRP A 115 3.62 0.27 13.96
N TYR A 116 2.33 0.18 13.64
CA TYR A 116 1.24 0.65 14.49
C TYR A 116 0.80 -0.46 15.43
N ASN A 117 0.71 -0.16 16.73
CA ASN A 117 -0.14 -0.94 17.62
C ASN A 117 -1.59 -0.59 17.28
N HIS A 118 -2.37 -1.59 16.87
CA HIS A 118 -3.82 -1.46 16.91
C HIS A 118 -4.21 -1.60 18.39
N SER A 119 -4.41 -0.49 19.09
CA SER A 119 -5.07 -0.50 20.39
C SER A 119 -6.56 -0.83 20.18
N SER A 120 -6.95 -2.02 20.63
CA SER A 120 -8.28 -2.36 21.14
C SER A 120 -8.10 -3.54 22.08
#